data_AF-A0A656JWE5-F1
#
_entry.id   AF-A0A656JWE5-F1
#
_cell.length_a   1.000
_cell.length_b   1.000
_cell.length_c   1.000
_cell.angle_alpha   90.00
_cell.angle_beta   90.00
_cell.angle_gamma   90.00
#
_symmetry.space_group_name_H-M   'P 1'
#
loop_
_entity.id
_entity.type
_entity.pdbx_description
1 polymer ?
#
loop_
_entity_poly.entity_id
_entity_poly.type
_entity_poly.pdbx_seq_one_letter_code
_entity_poly.pdbx_strand_id
1 'polypeptide(L)'
;MTVLQRVIGGFAVLVVLLLAMAGISYQSTHSISERISIITGQSAPLSRAASELYVHVLRANQALLGILISTDPKQIDEGKQPFNDSMSRFNQLLDSIPAYTGDRAELRDNLNQQRQLSAAYVEQAQTLIASHRQHVLQVLQSRVLQGYSSSEGAQLTGFLRDYIARERTTGSSENVAAAEKLLLEVGKSYEGLAAHAATPDIQTLQRLLNLQDEVISTRARELTAVDPRGGRIAGVMVNRLLKDLTGADGVYQAYR
;
A
#
# COMPACT_ATOMS: atom_id res chain seq x y z
N MET A 1 5.24 -13.19 -0.30
CA MET A 1 4.65 -12.34 -1.34
C MET A 1 4.32 -11.00 -0.73
N THR A 2 4.93 -9.92 -1.22
CA THR A 2 4.67 -8.57 -0.69
C THR A 2 3.31 -8.06 -1.19
N VAL A 3 2.69 -7.14 -0.45
CA VAL A 3 1.44 -6.48 -0.88
C VAL A 3 1.60 -5.85 -2.27
N LEU A 4 2.78 -5.32 -2.58
CA LEU A 4 3.14 -4.78 -3.89
C LEU A 4 3.08 -5.84 -5.01
N GLN A 5 3.56 -7.07 -4.78
CA GLN A 5 3.44 -8.16 -5.75
C GLN A 5 1.98 -8.58 -5.98
N ARG A 6 1.13 -8.51 -4.96
CA ARG A 6 -0.31 -8.75 -5.08
C ARG A 6 -1.01 -7.65 -5.87
N VAL A 7 -0.61 -6.39 -5.68
CA VAL A 7 -1.11 -5.23 -6.45
C VAL A 7 -0.73 -5.33 -7.92
N ILE A 8 0.55 -5.61 -8.22
CA ILE A 8 1.04 -5.78 -9.61
C ILE A 8 0.39 -6.99 -10.27
N GLY A 9 0.26 -8.12 -9.55
CA GLY A 9 -0.43 -9.31 -10.03
C GLY A 9 -1.91 -9.04 -10.33
N GLY A 10 -2.63 -8.37 -9.42
CA GLY A 10 -4.02 -8.00 -9.61
C GLY A 10 -4.22 -7.07 -10.82
N PHE A 11 -3.32 -6.10 -11.02
CA PHE A 11 -3.35 -5.23 -12.19
C PHE A 11 -3.15 -5.99 -13.50
N ALA A 12 -2.19 -6.92 -13.55
CA ALA A 12 -1.95 -7.74 -14.75
C ALA A 12 -3.17 -8.60 -15.11
N VAL A 13 -3.85 -9.19 -14.12
CA VAL A 13 -5.07 -9.98 -14.35
C VAL A 13 -6.21 -9.08 -14.82
N LEU A 14 -6.38 -7.89 -14.23
CA LEU A 14 -7.39 -6.91 -14.68
C LEU A 14 -7.19 -6.50 -16.14
N VAL A 15 -5.95 -6.25 -16.57
CA VAL A 15 -5.63 -5.90 -17.97
C VAL A 15 -6.00 -7.03 -18.92
N VAL A 16 -5.68 -8.27 -18.58
CA VAL A 16 -6.05 -9.45 -19.38
C VAL A 16 -7.57 -9.60 -19.47
N LEU A 17 -8.29 -9.39 -18.37
CA LEU A 17 -9.75 -9.39 -18.34
C LEU A 17 -10.35 -8.31 -19.24
N LEU A 18 -9.78 -7.10 -19.22
CA LEU A 18 -10.21 -5.98 -20.05
C LEU A 18 -10.01 -6.29 -21.55
N LEU A 19 -8.87 -6.89 -21.91
CA LEU A 19 -8.59 -7.33 -23.27
C LEU A 19 -9.53 -8.45 -23.73
N ALA A 20 -9.87 -9.40 -22.84
CA ALA A 20 -10.84 -10.44 -23.14
C ALA A 20 -12.25 -9.86 -23.39
N MET A 21 -12.70 -8.93 -22.54
CA MET A 21 -13.98 -8.22 -22.75
C MET A 21 -14.01 -7.47 -24.08
N ALA A 22 -12.94 -6.74 -24.41
CA ALA A 22 -12.82 -5.99 -25.66
C ALA A 22 -12.83 -6.93 -26.89
N GLY A 23 -12.09 -8.05 -26.82
CA GLY A 23 -12.03 -9.05 -27.89
C GLY A 23 -13.38 -9.70 -28.18
N ILE A 24 -14.13 -10.09 -27.13
CA ILE A 24 -15.48 -10.68 -27.27
C ILE A 24 -16.44 -9.66 -27.87
N SER A 25 -16.38 -8.40 -27.42
CA SER A 25 -17.21 -7.32 -27.98
C SER A 25 -16.93 -7.08 -29.47
N TYR A 26 -15.67 -7.21 -29.90
CA TYR A 26 -15.28 -7.04 -31.30
C TYR A 26 -15.74 -8.21 -32.19
N GLN A 27 -15.58 -9.46 -31.74
CA GLN A 27 -16.06 -10.64 -32.48
C GLN A 27 -17.59 -10.67 -32.63
N SER A 28 -18.31 -10.30 -31.57
CA SER A 28 -19.77 -10.13 -31.61
C SER A 28 -20.17 -9.08 -32.67
N THR A 29 -19.41 -8.00 -32.80
CA THR A 29 -19.63 -6.98 -33.83
C THR A 29 -19.40 -7.52 -35.25
N HIS A 30 -18.39 -8.37 -35.46
CA HIS A 30 -18.03 -8.85 -36.79
C HIS A 30 -18.95 -9.96 -37.32
N SER A 31 -19.36 -10.91 -36.47
CA SER A 31 -20.30 -11.99 -36.84
C SER A 31 -21.71 -11.48 -37.18
N ILE A 32 -22.08 -10.29 -36.68
CA ILE A 32 -23.32 -9.58 -37.02
C ILE A 32 -23.21 -8.90 -38.40
N SER A 33 -22.03 -8.38 -38.76
CA SER A 33 -21.79 -7.67 -40.02
C SER A 33 -21.78 -8.62 -41.24
N GLU A 34 -21.41 -9.88 -41.06
CA GLU A 34 -21.32 -10.87 -42.14
C GLU A 34 -22.70 -11.44 -42.58
N ARG A 35 -23.80 -11.05 -41.92
CA ARG A 35 -25.18 -11.45 -42.26
C ARG A 35 -26.09 -10.25 -42.55
N ILE A 36 -25.60 -9.26 -43.31
CA ILE A 36 -26.41 -8.13 -43.81
C ILE A 36 -27.28 -8.58 -44.99
N SER A 37 -28.36 -9.31 -44.67
CA SER A 37 -29.56 -9.41 -45.51
C SER A 37 -30.84 -9.58 -44.68
N ILE A 38 -30.85 -9.17 -43.41
CA ILE A 38 -32.10 -9.00 -42.63
C ILE A 38 -32.02 -7.72 -41.79
N ILE A 39 -32.54 -6.65 -42.38
CA ILE A 39 -33.35 -5.55 -41.83
C ILE A 39 -32.86 -4.83 -40.54
N THR A 40 -32.83 -3.50 -40.66
CA THR A 40 -32.61 -2.36 -39.75
C THR A 40 -33.26 -2.37 -38.35
N GLY A 41 -33.79 -3.50 -37.85
CA GLY A 41 -34.47 -3.59 -36.56
C GLY A 41 -33.63 -4.08 -35.36
N GLN A 42 -32.57 -4.85 -35.58
CA GLN A 42 -31.81 -5.52 -34.49
C GLN A 42 -30.33 -5.12 -34.42
N SER A 43 -29.69 -4.83 -35.55
CA SER A 43 -28.24 -4.56 -35.61
C SER A 43 -27.85 -3.18 -35.04
N ALA A 44 -28.68 -2.16 -35.26
CA ALA A 44 -28.42 -0.82 -34.75
C ALA A 44 -28.58 -0.70 -33.22
N PRO A 45 -29.62 -1.29 -32.57
CA PRO A 45 -29.72 -1.36 -31.11
C PRO A 45 -28.54 -2.11 -30.46
N LEU A 46 -28.11 -3.23 -31.03
CA LEU A 46 -27.00 -4.03 -30.50
C LEU A 46 -25.66 -3.29 -30.57
N SER A 47 -25.37 -2.61 -31.68
CA SER A 47 -24.15 -1.80 -31.83
C SER A 47 -24.11 -0.61 -30.86
N ARG A 48 -25.26 0.04 -30.64
CA ARG A 48 -25.38 1.10 -29.62
C ARG A 48 -25.15 0.55 -28.21
N ALA A 49 -25.79 -0.57 -27.87
CA ALA A 49 -25.60 -1.21 -26.57
C ALA A 49 -24.15 -1.64 -26.33
N ALA A 50 -23.47 -2.20 -27.33
CA ALA A 50 -22.05 -2.56 -27.23
C ALA A 50 -21.15 -1.33 -27.00
N SER A 51 -21.45 -0.21 -27.68
CA SER A 51 -20.70 1.05 -27.49
C SER A 51 -20.91 1.63 -26.09
N GLU A 52 -22.15 1.61 -25.58
CA GLU A 52 -22.46 2.07 -24.23
C GLU A 52 -21.84 1.17 -23.15
N LEU A 53 -21.83 -0.16 -23.34
CA LEU A 53 -21.10 -1.11 -22.49
C LEU A 53 -19.61 -0.75 -22.43
N TYR A 54 -18.97 -0.48 -23.58
CA TYR A 54 -17.57 -0.08 -23.64
C TYR A 54 -17.30 1.22 -22.87
N VAL A 55 -18.16 2.24 -23.03
CA VAL A 55 -18.05 3.51 -22.30
C VAL A 55 -18.12 3.28 -20.78
N HIS A 56 -19.00 2.41 -20.31
CA HIS A 56 -19.15 2.14 -18.88
C HIS A 56 -17.94 1.38 -18.30
N VAL A 57 -17.38 0.40 -19.02
CA VAL A 57 -16.15 -0.28 -18.60
C VAL A 57 -14.97 0.68 -18.58
N LEU A 58 -14.85 1.55 -19.59
CA LEU A 58 -13.77 2.53 -19.65
C LEU A 58 -13.84 3.52 -18.48
N ARG A 59 -15.04 4.02 -18.14
CA ARG A 59 -15.26 4.89 -16.98
C ARG A 59 -14.95 4.18 -15.66
N ALA A 60 -15.35 2.92 -15.52
CA ALA A 60 -14.98 2.11 -14.36
C ALA A 60 -13.46 2.00 -14.24
N ASN A 61 -12.76 1.72 -15.34
CA ASN A 61 -11.31 1.61 -15.34
C ASN A 61 -10.62 2.95 -15.00
N GLN A 62 -11.13 4.07 -15.50
CA GLN A 62 -10.63 5.41 -15.15
C GLN A 62 -10.81 5.70 -13.65
N ALA A 63 -11.97 5.37 -13.09
CA ALA A 63 -12.21 5.50 -11.64
C ALA A 63 -11.25 4.62 -10.85
N LEU A 64 -11.05 3.37 -11.26
CA LEU A 64 -10.11 2.44 -10.63
C LEU A 64 -8.67 2.99 -10.66
N LEU A 65 -8.20 3.47 -11.81
CA LEU A 65 -6.87 4.09 -11.90
C LEU A 65 -6.75 5.31 -10.98
N GLY A 66 -7.80 6.15 -10.93
CA GLY A 66 -7.88 7.29 -10.00
C GLY A 66 -7.74 6.87 -8.53
N ILE A 67 -8.36 5.74 -8.14
CA ILE A 67 -8.21 5.16 -6.81
C ILE A 67 -6.77 4.69 -6.57
N LEU A 68 -6.17 3.98 -7.54
CA LEU A 68 -4.85 3.36 -7.38
C LEU A 68 -3.68 4.36 -7.35
N ILE A 69 -3.86 5.55 -7.92
CA ILE A 69 -2.87 6.63 -7.80
C ILE A 69 -3.04 7.47 -6.53
N SER A 70 -4.19 7.38 -5.87
CA SER A 70 -4.46 8.15 -4.67
C SER A 70 -3.67 7.63 -3.47
N THR A 71 -3.15 8.56 -2.69
CA THR A 71 -2.42 8.32 -1.44
C THR A 71 -3.23 8.75 -0.21
N ASP A 72 -4.49 9.13 -0.40
CA ASP A 72 -5.42 9.53 0.65
C ASP A 72 -6.52 8.47 0.80
N PRO A 73 -6.65 7.81 1.97
CA PRO A 73 -7.72 6.84 2.24
C PRO A 73 -9.13 7.39 1.96
N LYS A 74 -9.35 8.69 2.19
CA LYS A 74 -10.66 9.31 1.95
C LYS A 74 -10.99 9.37 0.46
N GLN A 75 -10.03 9.78 -0.37
CA GLN A 75 -10.19 9.79 -1.83
C GLN A 75 -10.34 8.39 -2.40
N ILE A 76 -9.65 7.39 -1.83
CA ILE A 76 -9.83 5.98 -2.18
C ILE A 76 -11.27 5.53 -1.90
N ASP A 77 -11.81 5.89 -0.74
CA ASP A 77 -13.18 5.54 -0.35
C ASP A 77 -14.24 6.27 -1.21
N GLU A 78 -14.04 7.55 -1.51
CA GLU A 78 -14.90 8.34 -2.41
C GLU A 78 -14.85 7.83 -3.86
N GLY A 79 -13.68 7.42 -4.34
CA GLY A 79 -13.50 6.91 -5.70
C GLY A 79 -14.21 5.58 -5.99
N LYS A 80 -14.60 4.82 -4.95
CA LYS A 80 -15.36 3.56 -5.11
C LYS A 80 -16.74 3.79 -5.73
N GLN A 81 -17.38 4.92 -5.43
CA GLN A 81 -18.74 5.18 -5.90
C GLN A 81 -18.79 5.33 -7.45
N PRO A 82 -17.97 6.18 -8.10
CA PRO A 82 -17.89 6.23 -9.56
C PRO A 82 -17.60 4.90 -10.24
N PHE A 83 -16.75 4.05 -9.63
CA PHE A 83 -16.47 2.70 -10.12
C PHE A 83 -17.71 1.81 -10.05
N ASN A 84 -18.34 1.73 -8.88
CA ASN A 84 -19.53 0.91 -8.64
C ASN A 84 -20.71 1.36 -9.51
N ASP A 85 -20.92 2.67 -9.65
CA ASP A 85 -21.97 3.24 -10.50
C ASP A 85 -21.76 2.87 -11.97
N SER A 86 -20.52 2.91 -12.45
CA SER A 86 -20.18 2.55 -13.83
C SER A 86 -20.40 1.05 -14.09
N MET A 87 -19.99 0.18 -13.17
CA MET A 87 -20.20 -1.27 -13.30
C MET A 87 -21.67 -1.67 -13.12
N SER A 88 -22.42 -0.96 -12.27
CA SER A 88 -23.86 -1.16 -12.13
C SER A 88 -24.60 -0.83 -13.43
N ARG A 89 -24.28 0.31 -14.05
CA ARG A 89 -24.84 0.69 -15.37
C ARG A 89 -24.43 -0.29 -16.48
N PHE A 90 -23.19 -0.78 -16.46
CA PHE A 90 -22.74 -1.82 -17.37
C PHE A 90 -23.59 -3.09 -17.24
N ASN A 91 -23.79 -3.60 -16.02
CA ASN A 91 -24.56 -4.81 -15.77
C ASN A 91 -26.05 -4.62 -16.14
N GLN A 92 -26.65 -3.46 -15.81
CA GLN A 92 -28.02 -3.13 -16.20
C GLN A 92 -28.20 -3.13 -17.73
N LEU A 93 -27.24 -2.55 -18.46
CA LEU A 93 -27.28 -2.55 -19.91
C LEU A 93 -27.10 -3.98 -20.45
N LEU A 94 -26.17 -4.75 -19.90
CA LEU A 94 -25.93 -6.13 -20.30
C LEU A 94 -27.17 -7.03 -20.10
N ASP A 95 -27.93 -6.80 -19.03
CA ASP A 95 -29.18 -7.51 -18.74
C ASP A 95 -30.37 -7.10 -19.63
N SER A 96 -30.29 -5.94 -20.28
CA SER A 96 -31.30 -5.47 -21.25
C SER A 96 -31.10 -6.07 -22.65
N ILE A 97 -29.87 -6.50 -22.99
CA ILE A 97 -29.51 -6.99 -24.34
C ILE A 97 -30.23 -8.28 -24.76
N PRO A 98 -30.52 -9.26 -23.89
CA PRO A 98 -31.24 -10.48 -24.27
C PRO A 98 -32.56 -10.23 -25.01
N ALA A 99 -33.24 -9.11 -24.74
CA ALA A 99 -34.47 -8.71 -25.44
C ALA A 99 -34.29 -8.53 -26.96
N TYR A 100 -33.06 -8.32 -27.42
CA TYR A 100 -32.70 -8.09 -28.82
C TYR A 100 -32.02 -9.30 -29.49
N THR A 101 -31.80 -10.40 -28.75
CA THR A 101 -31.02 -11.56 -29.23
C THR A 101 -31.82 -12.65 -29.95
N GLY A 102 -33.15 -12.68 -29.80
CA GLY A 102 -33.99 -13.73 -30.36
C GLY A 102 -33.57 -15.14 -29.92
N ASP A 103 -33.66 -16.13 -30.82
CA ASP A 103 -33.28 -17.54 -30.56
C ASP A 103 -31.82 -17.88 -30.85
N ARG A 104 -30.93 -16.89 -30.98
CA ARG A 104 -29.53 -17.13 -31.32
C ARG A 104 -28.74 -17.59 -30.09
N ALA A 105 -28.53 -18.91 -29.97
CA ALA A 105 -27.82 -19.53 -28.85
C ALA A 105 -26.40 -18.96 -28.65
N GLU A 106 -25.63 -18.78 -29.72
CA GLU A 106 -24.26 -18.23 -29.65
C GLU A 106 -24.18 -16.82 -29.04
N LEU A 107 -25.20 -15.98 -29.28
CA LEU A 107 -25.27 -14.63 -28.68
C LEU A 107 -25.62 -14.71 -27.18
N ARG A 108 -26.49 -15.64 -26.78
CA ARG A 108 -26.81 -15.88 -25.37
C ARG A 108 -25.58 -16.36 -24.60
N ASP A 109 -24.78 -17.25 -25.20
CA ASP A 109 -23.56 -17.76 -24.58
C ASP A 109 -22.50 -16.66 -24.42
N ASN A 110 -22.31 -15.80 -25.43
CA ASN A 110 -21.42 -14.64 -25.33
C ASN A 110 -21.85 -13.66 -24.23
N LEU A 111 -23.16 -13.39 -24.09
CA LEU A 111 -23.67 -12.53 -23.03
C LEU A 111 -23.45 -13.14 -21.64
N ASN A 112 -23.66 -14.46 -21.51
CA ASN A 112 -23.37 -15.18 -20.27
C ASN A 112 -21.88 -15.09 -19.91
N GLN A 113 -20.99 -15.26 -20.88
CA GLN A 113 -19.55 -15.11 -20.69
C GLN A 113 -19.17 -13.68 -20.29
N GLN A 114 -19.77 -12.65 -20.91
CA GLN A 114 -19.55 -11.26 -20.52
C GLN A 114 -20.01 -10.97 -19.08
N ARG A 115 -21.12 -11.57 -18.62
CA ARG A 115 -21.55 -11.45 -17.21
C ARG A 115 -20.52 -12.04 -16.26
N GLN A 116 -19.98 -13.22 -16.59
CA GLN A 116 -18.95 -13.87 -15.78
C GLN A 116 -17.66 -13.04 -15.71
N LEU A 117 -17.19 -12.51 -16.85
CA LEU A 117 -16.01 -11.64 -16.88
C LEU A 117 -16.24 -10.34 -16.12
N SER A 118 -17.46 -9.77 -16.19
CA SER A 118 -17.83 -8.55 -15.45
C SER A 118 -17.78 -8.78 -13.95
N ALA A 119 -18.39 -9.87 -13.48
CA ALA A 119 -18.36 -10.25 -12.08
C ALA A 119 -16.92 -10.45 -11.57
N ALA A 120 -16.10 -11.17 -12.34
CA ALA A 120 -14.69 -11.40 -12.00
C ALA A 120 -13.88 -10.09 -11.98
N TYR A 121 -14.11 -9.18 -12.93
CA TYR A 121 -13.47 -7.86 -12.96
C TYR A 121 -13.82 -7.04 -11.72
N VAL A 122 -15.11 -6.99 -11.33
CA VAL A 122 -15.56 -6.27 -10.14
C VAL A 122 -14.92 -6.83 -8.87
N GLU A 123 -14.93 -8.15 -8.71
CA GLU A 123 -14.36 -8.83 -7.55
C GLU A 123 -12.85 -8.53 -7.41
N GLN A 124 -12.11 -8.64 -8.52
CA GLN A 124 -10.68 -8.34 -8.53
C GLN A 124 -10.39 -6.87 -8.28
N ALA A 125 -11.16 -5.96 -8.88
CA ALA A 125 -11.03 -4.53 -8.64
C ALA A 125 -11.28 -4.18 -7.18
N GLN A 126 -12.31 -4.76 -6.55
CA GLN A 126 -12.59 -4.55 -5.12
C GLN A 126 -11.47 -5.07 -4.24
N THR A 127 -10.94 -6.25 -4.54
CA THR A 127 -9.77 -6.82 -3.84
C THR A 127 -8.55 -5.91 -3.96
N LEU A 128 -8.30 -5.39 -5.16
CA LEU A 128 -7.19 -4.49 -5.44
C LEU A 128 -7.35 -3.16 -4.71
N ILE A 129 -8.55 -2.56 -4.73
CA ILE A 129 -8.87 -1.33 -4.01
C ILE A 129 -8.65 -1.51 -2.50
N ALA A 130 -9.13 -2.63 -1.93
CA ALA A 130 -8.95 -2.93 -0.51
C ALA A 130 -7.47 -3.08 -0.15
N SER A 131 -6.71 -3.82 -0.97
CA SER A 131 -5.28 -4.01 -0.80
C SER A 131 -4.51 -2.69 -0.90
N HIS A 132 -4.84 -1.84 -1.89
CA HIS A 132 -4.22 -0.53 -2.06
C HIS A 132 -4.51 0.38 -0.86
N ARG A 133 -5.76 0.43 -0.40
CA ARG A 133 -6.15 1.20 0.78
C ARG A 133 -5.38 0.78 2.02
N GLN A 134 -5.24 -0.53 2.24
CA GLN A 134 -4.46 -1.06 3.36
C GLN A 134 -2.98 -0.65 3.25
N HIS A 135 -2.40 -0.73 2.05
CA HIS A 135 -1.04 -0.30 1.81
C HIS A 135 -0.84 1.19 2.11
N VAL A 136 -1.74 2.06 1.64
CA VAL A 136 -1.70 3.51 1.91
C VAL A 136 -1.76 3.79 3.40
N LEU A 137 -2.66 3.12 4.14
CA LEU A 137 -2.75 3.27 5.60
C LEU A 137 -1.45 2.84 6.30
N GLN A 138 -0.84 1.74 5.87
CA GLN A 138 0.42 1.26 6.42
C GLN A 138 1.57 2.27 6.17
N VAL A 139 1.64 2.86 4.97
CA VAL A 139 2.63 3.89 4.63
C VAL A 139 2.42 5.17 5.46
N LEU A 140 1.17 5.57 5.69
CA LEU A 140 0.87 6.73 6.54
C LEU A 140 1.26 6.46 8.00
N GLN A 141 0.94 5.28 8.52
CA GLN A 141 1.31 4.88 9.87
C GLN A 141 2.83 4.86 10.05
N SER A 142 3.56 4.24 9.12
CA SER A 142 5.03 4.17 9.20
C SER A 142 5.69 5.55 9.14
N ARG A 143 5.15 6.47 8.32
CA ARG A 143 5.60 7.87 8.28
C ARG A 143 5.37 8.60 9.61
N VAL A 144 4.20 8.41 10.23
CA VAL A 144 3.90 9.03 11.53
C VAL A 144 4.83 8.51 12.62
N LEU A 145 5.00 7.19 12.70
CA LEU A 145 5.90 6.57 13.68
C LEU A 145 7.35 7.01 13.46
N GLN A 146 7.82 7.08 12.21
CA GLN A 146 9.15 7.59 11.90
C GLN A 146 9.33 9.06 12.29
N GLY A 147 8.27 9.88 12.18
CA GLY A 147 8.28 11.27 12.63
C GLY A 147 8.53 11.38 14.14
N TYR A 148 7.82 10.57 14.94
CA TYR A 148 8.04 10.49 16.39
C TYR A 148 9.44 9.97 16.72
N SER A 149 9.86 8.87 16.08
CA SER A 149 11.18 8.26 16.29
C SER A 149 12.32 9.21 15.98
N SER A 150 12.24 9.95 14.87
CA SER A 150 13.22 10.98 14.52
C SER A 150 13.35 12.07 15.59
N SER A 151 12.21 12.51 16.15
CA SER A 151 12.19 13.52 17.21
C SER A 151 12.79 13.00 18.51
N GLU A 152 12.43 11.77 18.90
CA GLU A 152 12.95 11.10 20.09
C GLU A 152 14.45 10.81 19.98
N GLY A 153 14.91 10.41 18.79
CA GLY A 153 16.33 10.23 18.51
C GLY A 153 17.12 11.53 18.58
N ALA A 154 16.59 12.63 18.06
CA ALA A 154 17.22 13.95 18.21
C ALA A 154 17.33 14.37 19.69
N GLN A 155 16.29 14.12 20.49
CA GLN A 155 16.32 14.41 21.93
C GLN A 155 17.37 13.57 22.65
N LEU A 156 17.41 12.25 22.43
CA LEU A 156 18.34 11.36 23.12
C LEU A 156 19.79 11.63 22.71
N THR A 157 20.05 11.79 21.41
CA THR A 157 21.39 12.11 20.92
C THR A 157 21.87 13.48 21.41
N GLY A 158 20.98 14.48 21.46
CA GLY A 158 21.26 15.79 22.06
C GLY A 158 21.62 15.67 23.55
N PHE A 159 20.77 15.00 24.34
CA PHE A 159 21.03 14.75 25.75
C PHE A 159 22.39 14.08 25.99
N LEU A 160 22.72 13.03 25.24
CA LEU A 160 23.99 12.31 25.38
C LEU A 160 25.19 13.17 24.99
N ARG A 161 25.07 14.02 23.96
CA ARG A 161 26.13 14.95 23.57
C ARG A 161 26.38 16.01 24.65
N ASP A 162 25.32 16.60 25.19
CA ASP A 162 25.42 17.58 26.28
C ASP A 162 25.96 16.95 27.57
N TYR A 163 25.54 15.71 27.84
CA TYR A 163 26.07 14.89 28.93
C TYR A 163 27.57 14.69 28.79
N ILE A 164 28.03 14.20 27.63
CA ILE A 164 29.45 13.98 27.33
C ILE A 164 30.25 15.29 27.48
N ALA A 165 29.74 16.40 26.93
CA ALA A 165 30.41 17.69 27.01
C ALA A 165 30.62 18.14 28.45
N ARG A 166 29.62 17.98 29.31
CA ARG A 166 29.71 18.31 30.74
C ARG A 166 30.64 17.36 31.49
N GLU A 167 30.58 16.05 31.26
CA GLU A 167 31.44 15.09 31.97
C GLU A 167 32.92 15.22 31.57
N ARG A 168 33.21 15.73 30.35
CA ARG A 168 34.57 16.08 29.94
C ARG A 168 35.13 17.26 30.73
N THR A 169 34.32 18.25 31.11
CA THR A 169 34.79 19.40 31.89
C THR A 169 34.99 19.06 33.36
N THR A 170 34.25 18.09 33.89
CA THR A 170 34.39 17.60 35.27
C THR A 170 35.49 16.55 35.46
N GLY A 171 36.04 16.00 34.37
CA GLY A 171 37.13 15.04 34.40
C GLY A 171 36.70 13.57 34.55
N SER A 172 35.42 13.26 34.38
CA SER A 172 34.86 11.90 34.55
C SER A 172 35.05 11.04 33.28
N SER A 173 36.25 10.51 33.05
CA SER A 173 36.57 9.74 31.84
C SER A 173 35.71 8.49 31.64
N GLU A 174 35.33 7.79 32.71
CA GLU A 174 34.46 6.61 32.67
C GLU A 174 33.03 6.95 32.22
N ASN A 175 32.47 8.06 32.72
CA ASN A 175 31.14 8.55 32.34
C ASN A 175 31.10 8.92 30.86
N VAL A 176 32.15 9.61 30.37
CA VAL A 176 32.30 9.97 28.96
C VAL A 176 32.33 8.72 28.09
N ALA A 177 33.17 7.74 28.43
CA ALA A 177 33.30 6.51 27.66
C ALA A 177 31.99 5.70 27.61
N ALA A 178 31.26 5.60 28.72
CA ALA A 178 29.97 4.91 28.76
C ALA A 178 28.91 5.63 27.90
N ALA A 179 28.83 6.96 27.98
CA ALA A 179 27.89 7.75 27.21
C ALA A 179 28.22 7.75 25.70
N GLU A 180 29.49 7.77 25.31
CA GLU A 180 29.92 7.67 23.91
C GLU A 180 29.52 6.33 23.28
N LYS A 181 29.71 5.22 24.00
CA LYS A 181 29.27 3.89 23.54
C LYS A 181 27.76 3.85 23.34
N LEU A 182 26.99 4.40 24.28
CA LEU A 182 25.53 4.46 24.15
C LEU A 182 25.12 5.34 22.97
N LEU A 183 25.73 6.51 22.81
CA LEU A 183 25.45 7.43 21.71
C LEU A 183 25.70 6.80 20.34
N LEU A 184 26.77 6.00 20.20
CA LEU A 184 27.08 5.30 18.97
C LEU A 184 25.96 4.33 18.56
N GLU A 185 25.51 3.48 19.49
CA GLU A 185 24.51 2.44 19.18
C GLU A 185 23.11 3.02 18.97
N VAL A 186 22.77 4.06 19.74
CA VAL A 186 21.55 4.85 19.56
C VAL A 186 21.55 5.51 18.19
N GLY A 187 22.65 6.19 17.83
CA GLY A 187 22.81 6.88 16.56
C GLY A 187 22.66 5.92 15.39
N LYS A 188 23.38 4.79 15.42
CA LYS A 188 23.29 3.74 14.40
C LYS A 188 21.85 3.26 14.20
N SER A 189 21.10 3.05 15.28
CA SER A 189 19.73 2.53 15.21
C SER A 189 18.75 3.55 14.61
N TYR A 190 18.79 4.81 15.07
CA TYR A 190 17.94 5.86 14.51
C TYR A 190 18.30 6.23 13.07
N GLU A 191 19.59 6.27 12.74
CA GLU A 191 20.06 6.49 11.36
C GLU A 191 19.63 5.35 10.45
N GLY A 192 19.67 4.09 10.92
CA GLY A 192 19.16 2.95 10.18
C GLY A 192 17.66 3.08 9.87
N LEU A 193 16.85 3.43 10.87
CA LEU A 193 15.41 3.66 10.69
C LEU A 193 15.15 4.81 9.70
N ALA A 194 15.86 5.93 9.85
CA ALA A 194 15.73 7.08 8.94
C ALA A 194 16.18 6.76 7.51
N ALA A 195 17.26 5.99 7.35
CA ALA A 195 17.75 5.55 6.04
C ALA A 195 16.73 4.65 5.34
N HIS A 196 16.09 3.72 6.07
CA HIS A 196 15.01 2.90 5.53
C HIS A 196 13.80 3.74 5.13
N ALA A 197 13.43 4.74 5.94
CA ALA A 197 12.35 5.66 5.61
C ALA A 197 12.59 6.43 4.31
N ALA A 198 13.84 6.83 4.06
CA ALA A 198 14.23 7.54 2.85
C ALA A 198 14.38 6.62 1.63
N THR A 199 14.97 5.44 1.83
CA THR A 199 15.20 4.42 0.80
C THR A 199 14.81 3.04 1.35
N PRO A 200 13.62 2.54 1.03
CA PRO A 200 13.11 1.29 1.59
C PRO A 200 13.99 0.07 1.27
N ASP A 201 14.75 -0.39 2.26
CA ASP A 201 15.50 -1.65 2.24
C ASP A 201 15.37 -2.36 3.59
N ILE A 202 14.42 -3.28 3.68
CA ILE A 202 14.13 -3.98 4.93
C ILE A 202 15.22 -4.99 5.30
N GLN A 203 15.97 -5.51 4.32
CA GLN A 203 17.02 -6.49 4.58
C GLN A 203 18.23 -5.81 5.22
N THR A 204 18.64 -4.66 4.68
CA THR A 204 19.72 -3.86 5.27
C THR A 204 19.34 -3.39 6.67
N LEU A 205 18.11 -2.89 6.85
CA LEU A 205 17.61 -2.51 8.16
C LEU A 205 17.62 -3.67 9.16
N GLN A 206 17.12 -4.84 8.77
CA GLN A 206 17.08 -6.02 9.64
C GLN A 206 18.49 -6.47 10.06
N ARG A 207 19.48 -6.45 9.15
CA ARG A 207 20.87 -6.77 9.50
C ARG A 207 21.46 -5.74 10.47
N LEU A 208 21.15 -4.46 10.26
CA LEU A 208 21.66 -3.36 11.08
C LEU A 208 21.10 -3.40 12.50
N LEU A 209 19.78 -3.65 12.64
CA LEU A 209 19.07 -3.68 13.92
C LEU A 209 19.15 -5.03 14.64
N ASN A 210 19.76 -6.04 14.05
CA ASN A 210 19.88 -7.36 14.67
C ASN A 210 20.61 -7.25 16.02
N LEU A 211 19.94 -7.69 17.09
CA LEU A 211 20.41 -7.64 18.49
C LEU A 211 20.69 -6.23 19.03
N GLN A 212 20.25 -5.16 18.34
CA GLN A 212 20.53 -3.81 18.81
C GLN A 212 19.78 -3.45 20.11
N ASP A 213 18.62 -4.05 20.34
CA ASP A 213 17.87 -3.92 21.58
C ASP A 213 18.67 -4.41 22.80
N GLU A 214 19.35 -5.54 22.69
CA GLU A 214 20.20 -6.09 23.75
C GLU A 214 21.45 -5.23 23.96
N VAL A 215 22.10 -4.81 22.88
CA VAL A 215 23.30 -3.97 22.91
C VAL A 215 22.99 -2.62 23.57
N ILE A 216 21.95 -1.92 23.11
CA ILE A 216 21.53 -0.63 23.65
C ILE A 216 21.14 -0.76 25.13
N SER A 217 20.36 -1.80 25.49
CA SER A 217 19.99 -2.05 26.89
C SER A 217 21.20 -2.29 27.79
N THR A 218 22.24 -2.93 27.25
CA THR A 218 23.50 -3.15 27.96
C THR A 218 24.28 -1.84 28.13
N ARG A 219 24.41 -1.03 27.07
CA ARG A 219 25.08 0.29 27.15
C ARG A 219 24.37 1.25 28.10
N ALA A 220 23.04 1.23 28.14
CA ALA A 220 22.26 2.04 29.08
C ALA A 220 22.50 1.63 30.54
N ARG A 221 22.64 0.32 30.81
CA ARG A 221 22.99 -0.21 32.14
C ARG A 221 24.42 0.16 32.54
N GLU A 222 25.37 0.08 31.61
CA GLU A 222 26.76 0.53 31.83
C GLU A 222 26.80 2.02 32.21
N LEU A 223 26.07 2.89 31.51
CA LEU A 223 25.97 4.30 31.87
C LEU A 223 25.33 4.52 33.25
N THR A 224 24.31 3.74 33.59
CA THR A 224 23.66 3.81 34.91
C THR A 224 24.56 3.34 36.04
N ALA A 225 25.48 2.40 35.78
CA ALA A 225 26.43 1.92 36.77
C ALA A 225 27.47 2.97 37.13
N VAL A 226 27.94 3.76 36.16
CA VAL A 226 28.94 4.83 36.37
C VAL A 226 28.30 6.15 36.84
N ASP A 227 27.07 6.44 36.40
CA ASP A 227 26.29 7.58 36.87
C ASP A 227 24.79 7.22 36.98
N PRO A 228 24.31 6.91 38.20
CA PRO A 228 22.92 6.54 38.42
C PRO A 228 21.90 7.62 38.06
N ARG A 229 22.28 8.91 38.05
CA ARG A 229 21.36 10.01 37.75
C ARG A 229 21.29 10.23 36.24
N GLY A 230 22.43 10.37 35.58
CA GLY A 230 22.51 10.49 34.12
C GLY A 230 21.93 9.27 33.41
N GLY A 231 22.28 8.07 33.88
CA GLY A 231 21.78 6.80 33.34
C GLY A 231 20.27 6.62 33.49
N ARG A 232 19.65 7.12 34.57
CA ARG A 232 18.17 7.09 34.72
C ARG A 232 17.48 7.97 33.68
N ILE A 233 18.00 9.17 33.41
CA ILE A 233 17.42 10.07 32.39
C ILE A 233 17.59 9.45 31.00
N ALA A 234 18.80 8.98 30.68
CA ALA A 234 19.08 8.28 29.43
C ALA A 234 18.18 7.04 29.27
N GLY A 235 18.01 6.24 30.33
CA GLY A 235 17.21 5.02 30.33
C GLY A 235 15.75 5.24 29.95
N VAL A 236 15.12 6.32 30.44
CA VAL A 236 13.74 6.67 30.05
C VAL A 236 13.62 6.95 28.56
N MET A 237 14.62 7.62 27.97
CA MET A 237 14.65 7.95 26.55
C MET A 237 15.00 6.71 25.71
N VAL A 238 15.92 5.88 26.18
CA VAL A 238 16.28 4.59 25.57
C VAL A 238 15.09 3.65 25.51
N ASN A 239 14.20 3.63 26.51
CA ASN A 239 12.99 2.81 26.47
C ASN A 239 12.09 3.13 25.27
N ARG A 240 12.10 4.38 24.79
CA ARG A 240 11.35 4.76 23.59
C ARG A 240 11.98 4.17 22.33
N LEU A 241 13.31 4.24 22.21
CA LEU A 241 14.05 3.54 21.15
C LEU A 241 13.79 2.03 21.19
N LEU A 242 13.83 1.40 22.37
CA LEU A 242 13.55 -0.04 22.48
C LEU A 242 12.13 -0.38 22.02
N LYS A 243 11.15 0.49 22.31
CA LYS A 243 9.79 0.36 21.78
C LYS A 243 9.77 0.47 20.25
N ASP A 244 10.51 1.39 19.65
CA ASP A 244 10.59 1.50 18.19
C ASP A 244 11.21 0.27 17.52
N LEU A 245 12.15 -0.39 18.20
CA LEU A 245 12.86 -1.57 17.70
C LEU A 245 12.07 -2.88 17.88
N THR A 246 11.37 -3.04 19.01
CA THR A 246 10.80 -4.33 19.45
C THR A 246 9.28 -4.32 19.63
N GLY A 247 8.68 -3.15 19.78
CA GLY A 247 7.25 -3.00 20.03
C GLY A 247 6.41 -3.41 18.83
N ALA A 248 5.23 -4.01 19.10
CA ALA A 248 4.25 -4.34 18.07
C ALA A 248 3.71 -3.08 17.35
N ASP A 249 3.74 -1.93 18.03
CA ASP A 249 3.41 -0.60 17.53
C ASP A 249 4.67 0.26 17.25
N GLY A 250 5.85 -0.36 17.24
CA GLY A 250 7.12 0.30 16.95
C GLY A 250 7.35 0.55 15.46
N VAL A 251 8.24 1.48 15.15
CA VAL A 251 8.61 1.85 13.77
C VAL A 251 9.09 0.65 12.97
N TYR A 252 9.95 -0.19 13.56
CA TYR A 252 10.51 -1.34 12.86
C TYR A 252 9.41 -2.32 12.41
N GLN A 253 8.38 -2.52 13.24
CA GLN A 253 7.26 -3.38 12.90
C GLN A 253 6.37 -2.75 11.82
N ALA A 254 6.22 -1.42 11.81
CA ALA A 254 5.46 -0.73 10.77
C ALA A 254 6.11 -0.80 9.37
N TYR A 255 7.42 -1.06 9.30
CA TYR A 255 8.15 -1.30 8.05
C TYR A 255 8.05 -2.72 7.50
N ARG A 256 7.49 -3.67 8.25
CA ARG A 256 7.37 -5.09 7.85
C ARG A 256 6.12 -5.41 7.05
#